data_AF-A0A370FQT4-F1
#
_entry.id   AF-A0A370FQT4-F1
#
_cell.length_a   1.000
_cell.length_b   1.000
_cell.length_c   1.000
_cell.angle_alpha   90.00
_cell.angle_beta   90.00
_cell.angle_gamma   90.00
#
_symmetry.space_group_name_H-M   'P 1'
#
loop_
_entity.id
_entity.type
_entity.pdbx_description
1 polymer ?
#
loop_
_entity_poly.entity_id
_entity_poly.type
_entity_poly.pdbx_seq_one_letter_code
_entity_poly.pdbx_strand_id
1 'polypeptide(L)'
;MALIDCPDCGRRVSPRAPSCPNCGAPITATGHPADRRLVTPGLLGRLTAVLGAWLVFPWVARLLAFLAGIAMLIVMFTSAR
;
A
#
# COMPACT_ATOMS: atom_id res chain seq x y z
N MET A 1 37.30 4.91 2.04
CA MET A 1 36.50 6.06 1.57
C MET A 1 35.20 5.53 0.95
N ALA A 2 34.03 6.12 1.25
CA ALA A 2 32.77 5.70 0.65
C ALA A 2 32.58 6.39 -0.71
N LEU A 3 32.56 5.61 -1.79
CA LEU A 3 32.12 6.08 -3.10
C LEU A 3 30.66 5.67 -3.28
N ILE A 4 29.84 6.57 -3.81
CA ILE A 4 28.45 6.31 -4.20
C ILE A 4 28.37 6.18 -5.71
N ASP A 5 27.41 5.42 -6.21
CA ASP A 5 27.13 5.42 -7.64
C ASP A 5 26.37 6.68 -8.01
N CYS A 6 26.83 7.37 -9.05
CA CYS A 6 26.15 8.53 -9.59
C CYS A 6 24.77 8.08 -10.12
N PRO A 7 23.65 8.72 -9.68
CA PRO A 7 22.31 8.33 -10.13
C PRO A 7 22.08 8.56 -11.63
N ASP A 8 22.94 9.36 -12.26
CA ASP A 8 22.83 9.74 -13.67
C ASP A 8 23.64 8.82 -14.59
N CYS A 9 24.91 8.56 -14.26
CA CYS A 9 25.82 7.81 -15.12
C CYS A 9 26.30 6.46 -14.55
N GLY A 10 25.89 6.10 -13.32
CA GLY A 10 26.26 4.85 -12.68
C GLY A 10 27.75 4.69 -12.36
N ARG A 11 28.56 5.75 -12.49
CA ARG A 11 29.97 5.72 -12.10
C ARG A 11 30.13 6.02 -10.62
N ARG A 12 31.11 5.36 -9.99
CA ARG A 12 31.51 5.57 -8.60
C ARG A 12 32.14 6.95 -8.42
N VAL A 13 31.52 7.78 -7.59
CA VAL A 13 31.90 9.17 -7.31
C VAL A 13 31.88 9.46 -5.81
N SER A 14 32.57 10.51 -5.39
CA SER A 14 32.56 10.94 -3.98
C SER A 14 31.21 11.59 -3.63
N PRO A 15 30.58 11.23 -2.49
CA PRO A 15 29.33 11.85 -2.04
C PRO A 15 29.50 13.33 -1.63
N ARG A 16 30.74 13.82 -1.52
CA ARG A 16 31.05 15.23 -1.23
C ARG A 16 31.37 16.06 -2.47
N ALA A 17 31.46 15.45 -3.65
CA ALA A 17 31.72 16.19 -4.86
C ALA A 17 30.49 17.03 -5.23
N PRO A 18 30.63 18.33 -5.60
CA PRO A 18 29.48 19.16 -5.98
C PRO A 18 28.84 18.69 -7.29
N SER A 19 29.65 18.10 -8.18
CA SER A 19 29.22 17.54 -9.46
C SER A 19 30.01 16.29 -9.80
N CYS A 20 29.41 15.41 -10.60
CA CYS A 20 30.04 14.20 -11.09
C CYS A 20 31.11 14.59 -12.13
N PRO A 21 32.39 14.20 -11.94
CA PRO A 21 33.45 14.52 -12.89
C PRO A 21 33.31 13.79 -14.24
N ASN A 22 32.42 12.79 -14.32
CA ASN A 22 32.22 12.03 -15.54
C ASN A 22 31.07 12.55 -16.42
N CYS A 23 29.93 12.94 -15.82
CA CYS A 23 28.76 13.40 -16.56
C CYS A 23 28.41 14.87 -16.33
N GLY A 24 29.04 15.54 -15.36
CA GLY A 24 28.73 16.92 -15.00
C GLY A 24 27.47 17.11 -14.15
N ALA A 25 26.69 16.05 -13.90
CA ALA A 25 25.47 16.14 -13.10
C ALA A 25 25.77 16.52 -11.63
N PRO A 26 24.96 17.37 -10.99
CA PRO A 26 25.13 17.74 -9.59
C PRO A 26 24.90 16.53 -8.68
N ILE A 27 25.84 16.24 -7.78
CA ILE A 27 25.70 15.14 -6.81
C ILE A 27 25.04 15.73 -5.57
N THR A 28 23.73 15.91 -5.62
CA THR A 28 22.94 16.26 -4.44
C THR A 28 22.89 15.03 -3.55
N ALA A 29 23.56 15.07 -2.39
CA ALA A 29 23.50 14.03 -1.36
C ALA A 29 22.11 14.01 -0.67
N THR A 30 21.05 13.91 -1.44
CA THR A 30 19.70 13.62 -0.97
C THR A 30 19.59 12.11 -0.86
N GLY A 31 19.99 11.56 0.28
CA GLY A 31 19.68 10.18 0.62
C GLY A 31 18.17 9.98 0.55
N HIS A 32 17.70 9.28 -0.48
CA HIS A 32 16.30 8.90 -0.61
C HIS A 32 16.18 7.37 -0.56
N PRO A 33 16.03 6.77 0.64
CA PRO A 33 15.56 5.40 0.76
C PRO A 33 14.05 5.42 0.55
N ALA A 34 13.58 5.71 -0.66
CA ALA A 34 12.15 5.73 -0.94
C ALA A 34 11.81 5.56 -2.43
N ASP A 35 12.50 4.64 -3.10
CA ASP A 35 11.93 4.00 -4.30
C ASP A 35 10.92 2.90 -3.89
N ARG A 36 9.87 3.32 -3.16
CA ARG A 36 8.65 2.52 -2.93
C ARG A 36 7.41 3.40 -2.93
N ARG A 37 7.43 4.46 -3.74
CA ARG A 37 6.30 5.40 -3.84
C ARG A 37 6.07 5.92 -5.24
N LEU A 38 6.26 5.05 -6.24
CA LEU A 38 5.72 5.21 -7.59
C LEU A 38 4.32 4.61 -7.75
N VAL A 39 3.63 4.28 -6.65
CA VAL A 39 2.19 3.97 -6.69
C VAL A 39 1.40 5.24 -6.43
N THR A 40 0.91 5.83 -7.51
CA THR A 40 -0.02 6.96 -7.54
C THR A 40 -1.22 6.69 -6.62
N PRO A 41 -1.36 7.38 -5.47
CA PRO A 41 -2.30 7.00 -4.41
C PRO A 41 -3.78 7.29 -4.72
N GLY A 42 -4.11 7.94 -5.84
CA GLY A 42 -5.48 8.38 -6.12
C GLY A 42 -6.41 7.30 -6.71
N LEU A 43 -5.95 6.56 -7.72
CA LEU A 43 -6.81 5.63 -8.46
C LEU A 43 -6.73 4.20 -7.93
N LEU A 44 -5.52 3.73 -7.64
CA LEU A 44 -5.31 2.36 -7.17
C LEU A 44 -5.89 2.14 -5.77
N GLY A 45 -5.80 3.15 -4.89
CA GLY A 45 -6.40 3.11 -3.55
C GLY A 45 -7.94 3.10 -3.56
N ARG A 46 -8.56 3.75 -4.56
CA ARG A 46 -10.02 3.72 -4.72
C ARG A 46 -10.50 2.36 -5.23
N LEU A 47 -9.78 1.76 -6.17
CA LEU A 47 -10.14 0.45 -6.72
C LEU A 47 -10.01 -0.68 -5.68
N THR A 48 -8.97 -0.65 -4.83
CA THR A 48 -8.82 -1.66 -3.75
C THR A 48 -9.89 -1.52 -2.68
N ALA A 49 -10.31 -0.30 -2.34
CA ALA A 49 -11.41 -0.08 -1.40
C ALA A 49 -12.75 -0.56 -1.98
N VAL A 50 -13.02 -0.30 -3.27
CA VAL A 50 -14.27 -0.74 -3.92
C VAL A 50 -14.31 -2.26 -4.07
N LEU A 51 -13.23 -2.90 -4.53
CA LEU A 51 -13.15 -4.35 -4.66
C LEU A 51 -13.20 -5.03 -3.29
N GLY A 52 -12.51 -4.50 -2.29
CA GLY A 52 -12.53 -5.01 -0.92
C GLY A 52 -13.92 -4.90 -0.30
N ALA A 53 -14.58 -3.74 -0.43
CA ALA A 53 -15.94 -3.56 0.05
C ALA A 53 -16.91 -4.50 -0.67
N TRP A 54 -16.85 -4.61 -2.00
CA TRP A 54 -17.74 -5.47 -2.78
C TRP A 54 -17.58 -6.96 -2.48
N LEU A 55 -16.38 -7.42 -2.13
CA LEU A 55 -16.13 -8.83 -1.76
C LEU A 55 -16.54 -9.15 -0.32
N VAL A 56 -16.42 -8.19 0.60
CA VAL A 56 -16.79 -8.35 2.01
C VAL A 56 -18.29 -8.19 2.22
N PHE A 57 -18.95 -7.33 1.44
CA PHE A 57 -20.39 -7.09 1.51
C PHE A 57 -21.26 -8.35 1.43
N PRO A 58 -21.07 -9.28 0.47
CA PRO A 58 -21.88 -10.49 0.37
C PRO A 58 -21.66 -11.45 1.55
N TRP A 59 -20.43 -11.53 2.08
CA TRP A 59 -20.13 -12.35 3.26
C TRP A 59 -20.79 -11.77 4.51
N VAL A 60 -20.70 -10.46 4.73
CA VAL A 60 -21.34 -9.78 5.86
C VAL A 60 -22.86 -9.91 5.81
N ALA A 61 -23.48 -9.68 4.65
CA ALA A 61 -24.92 -9.83 4.49
C ALA A 61 -25.39 -11.27 4.78
N ARG A 62 -24.64 -12.27 4.30
CA ARG A 62 -24.93 -13.69 4.53
C ARG A 62 -24.77 -14.09 6.00
N LEU A 63 -23.78 -13.52 6.68
CA LEU A 63 -23.54 -13.75 8.11
C LEU A 63 -24.63 -13.09 8.97
N LEU A 64 -25.05 -11.87 8.63
CA LEU A 64 -26.16 -11.18 9.30
C LEU A 64 -27.50 -11.93 9.12
N ALA A 65 -27.81 -12.39 7.91
CA ALA A 65 -29.02 -13.17 7.66
C ALA A 65 -29.04 -14.49 8.45
N PHE A 66 -27.89 -15.16 8.54
CA PHE A 66 -27.76 -16.39 9.31
C PHE A 66 -27.94 -16.14 10.81
N LEU A 67 -27.32 -15.10 11.36
CA LEU A 67 -27.49 -14.71 12.77
C LEU A 67 -28.94 -14.33 13.09
N ALA A 68 -29.61 -13.59 12.20
CA ALA A 68 -31.02 -13.23 12.35
C ALA A 68 -31.93 -14.47 12.35
N GLY A 69 -31.69 -15.43 11.45
CA GLY A 69 -32.43 -16.70 11.39
C GLY A 69 -32.24 -17.53 12.66
N ILE A 70 -31.01 -17.64 13.17
CA ILE A 70 -30.72 -18.32 14.44
C ILE A 70 -31.45 -17.63 15.60
N ALA A 71 -31.38 -16.30 15.69
CA ALA A 71 -32.04 -15.55 16.74
C ALA A 71 -33.56 -15.77 16.71
N MET A 72 -34.18 -15.75 15.53
CA MET A 72 -35.62 -16.01 15.38
C MET A 72 -35.99 -17.45 15.79
N LEU A 73 -35.17 -18.44 15.44
CA LEU A 73 -35.34 -19.82 15.88
C LEU A 73 -35.25 -19.93 17.41
N ILE A 74 -34.23 -19.32 18.03
CA ILE A 74 -34.07 -19.30 19.49
C ILE A 74 -35.32 -18.70 20.13
N VAL A 75 -35.77 -17.53 19.65
CA VAL A 75 -36.98 -16.87 20.16
C VAL A 75 -38.19 -17.80 20.05
N MET A 76 -38.40 -18.41 18.88
CA MET A 76 -39.51 -19.33 18.65
C MET A 76 -39.48 -20.53 19.60
N PHE A 77 -38.31 -21.12 19.82
CA PHE A 77 -38.13 -22.23 20.76
C PHE A 77 -38.30 -21.82 22.23
N THR A 78 -37.91 -20.60 22.59
CA THR A 78 -38.13 -20.07 23.95
C THR A 78 -39.59 -19.68 24.20
N SER A 79 -40.32 -19.25 23.16
CA SER A 79 -41.75 -18.92 23.27
C SER A 79 -42.67 -20.15 23.19
N ALA A 80 -42.17 -21.27 22.66
CA ALA A 80 -42.91 -22.53 22.55
C ALA A 80 -42.71 -23.48 23.74
N ARG A 81 -41.84 -23.12 24.70
CA ARG A 81 -41.69 -23.78 26.00
C ARG A 81 -42.45 -23.01 27.06
#